data_AF-A0A8S3S4T3-F1
#
_entry.id   AF-A0A8S3S4T3-F1
#
_cell.length_a   1.000
_cell.length_b   1.000
_cell.length_c   1.000
_cell.angle_alpha   90.00
_cell.angle_beta   90.00
_cell.angle_gamma   90.00
#
_symmetry.space_group_name_H-M   'P 1'
#
loop_
_entity.id
_entity.type
_entity.pdbx_description
1 polymer ?
#
loop_
_entity_poly.entity_id
_entity_poly.type
_entity_poly.pdbx_seq_one_letter_code
_entity_poly.pdbx_strand_id
1 'polypeptide(L)'
;MNAFPGGYKWTKSSTSQFQDALCHPVCKSLLNNFMNHEYDNEDSERAVPDFLNIINVAATKANIFRHKSSKKRKPNCKWFDSDLGVKRKILVSKGELLSKFPYDPIVRGSYYKCYREYNKLRKYKMRTFKQSILNSLDNLRDSDPKQYWETY
;
A
#
# COMPACT_ATOMS: atom_id res chain seq x y z
N MET A 1 8.09 -8.04 22.05
CA MET A 1 8.21 -6.58 22.27
C MET A 1 9.08 -6.00 21.16
N ASN A 2 8.49 -5.24 20.22
CA ASN A 2 9.26 -4.50 19.21
C ASN A 2 9.50 -3.09 19.77
N ALA A 3 10.60 -2.90 20.52
CA ALA A 3 10.91 -1.65 21.21
C ALA A 3 11.64 -0.61 20.36
N PHE A 4 11.86 -0.87 19.06
CA PHE A 4 12.47 0.10 18.16
C PHE A 4 11.43 0.68 17.21
N PRO A 5 11.37 2.02 17.03
CA PRO A 5 10.40 2.63 16.13
C PRO A 5 10.63 2.11 14.71
N GLY A 6 9.69 1.34 14.20
CA GLY A 6 9.71 0.84 12.83
C GLY A 6 9.54 2.01 11.87
N GLY A 7 10.63 2.45 11.24
CA GLY A 7 10.56 3.62 10.35
C GLY A 7 11.87 4.15 9.82
N TYR A 8 13.02 3.69 10.32
CA TYR A 8 14.34 4.20 9.94
C TYR A 8 15.07 3.27 8.97
N LYS A 9 15.94 3.84 8.15
CA LYS A 9 16.86 3.16 7.25
C LYS A 9 18.28 3.67 7.53
N TRP A 10 19.02 2.93 8.33
CA TRP A 10 20.43 3.21 8.58
C TRP A 10 21.27 2.87 7.34
N THR A 11 22.00 3.85 6.84
CA THR A 11 22.98 3.75 5.76
C THR A 11 24.38 4.07 6.29
N LYS A 12 25.43 3.86 5.50
CA LYS A 12 26.81 4.16 5.92
C LYS A 12 27.01 5.63 6.34
N SER A 13 26.28 6.57 5.73
CA SER A 13 26.32 7.99 6.09
C SER A 13 25.39 8.37 7.23
N SER A 14 24.44 7.50 7.61
CA SER A 14 23.40 7.81 8.60
C SER A 14 23.99 8.05 9.98
N THR A 15 25.12 7.42 10.32
CA THR A 15 25.80 7.64 11.61
C THR A 15 26.28 9.07 11.75
N SER A 16 27.01 9.61 10.76
CA SER A 16 27.49 11.00 10.77
C SER A 16 26.31 11.97 10.78
N GLN A 17 25.31 11.75 9.92
CA GLN A 17 24.12 12.61 9.83
C GLN A 17 23.33 12.66 11.14
N PHE A 18 23.25 11.53 11.86
CA PHE A 18 22.60 11.46 13.15
C PHE A 18 23.40 12.16 14.24
N GLN A 19 24.73 12.00 14.26
CA GLN A 19 25.62 12.72 15.18
C GLN A 19 25.53 14.24 14.95
N ASP A 20 25.55 14.69 13.71
CA ASP A 20 25.38 16.11 13.37
C ASP A 20 23.99 16.62 13.79
N ALA A 21 22.96 15.79 13.62
CA ALA A 21 21.60 16.13 14.06
C ALA A 21 21.48 16.24 15.59
N LEU A 22 22.21 15.44 16.37
CA LEU A 22 22.25 15.58 17.83
C LEU A 22 22.91 16.90 18.26
N CYS A 23 23.82 17.44 17.46
CA CYS A 23 24.44 18.74 17.72
C CYS A 23 23.51 19.94 17.45
N HIS A 24 22.36 19.73 16.82
CA HIS A 24 21.39 20.78 16.53
C HIS A 24 20.81 21.39 17.83
N PRO A 25 20.59 22.72 17.92
CA PRO A 25 20.11 23.39 19.14
C PRO A 25 18.88 22.74 19.80
N VAL A 26 17.88 22.37 18.99
CA VAL A 26 16.68 21.65 19.45
C VAL A 26 17.01 20.31 20.12
N CYS A 27 17.88 19.48 19.53
CA CYS A 27 18.26 18.19 20.11
C CYS A 27 19.11 18.39 21.37
N LYS A 28 20.03 19.36 21.37
CA LYS A 28 20.82 19.74 22.55
C LYS A 28 19.94 20.19 23.71
N SER A 29 18.91 20.99 23.45
CA SER A 29 17.96 21.41 24.48
C SER A 29 17.21 20.22 25.07
N LEU A 30 16.74 19.29 24.24
CA LEU A 30 16.06 18.09 24.71
C LEU A 30 16.98 17.18 25.51
N LEU A 31 18.23 17.00 25.06
CA LEU A 31 19.26 16.24 25.78
C LEU A 31 19.58 16.89 27.13
N ASN A 32 19.76 18.21 27.17
CA ASN A 32 20.04 18.92 28.41
C ASN A 32 18.86 18.80 29.39
N ASN A 33 17.63 18.94 28.90
CA ASN A 33 16.44 18.77 29.74
C ASN A 33 16.36 17.34 30.29
N PHE A 34 16.63 16.34 29.45
CA PHE A 34 16.65 14.94 29.86
C PHE A 34 17.75 14.63 30.88
N MET A 35 18.98 15.13 30.66
CA MET A 35 20.11 14.89 31.55
C MET A 35 20.01 15.62 32.89
N ASN A 36 19.30 16.76 32.91
CA ASN A 36 19.10 17.57 34.13
C ASN A 36 17.80 17.21 34.87
N HIS A 37 16.98 16.32 34.32
CA HIS A 37 15.79 15.84 34.99
C HIS A 37 16.16 14.68 35.93
N GLU A 38 15.85 14.83 37.21
CA GLU A 38 15.94 13.72 38.16
C GLU A 38 14.71 12.83 37.94
N TYR A 39 14.94 11.66 37.36
CA TYR A 39 13.88 10.66 37.17
C TYR A 39 13.84 9.77 38.40
N ASP A 40 12.81 9.92 39.23
CA ASP A 40 12.56 9.03 40.35
C ASP A 40 11.92 7.71 39.89
N ASN A 41 11.87 6.70 40.77
CA ASN A 41 11.31 5.38 40.44
C ASN A 41 9.86 5.46 39.93
N GLU A 42 9.07 6.43 40.39
CA GLU A 42 7.68 6.69 39.95
C GLU A 42 7.61 7.43 38.60
N ASP A 43 8.67 8.13 38.18
CA ASP A 43 8.78 8.87 36.92
C ASP A 43 9.57 8.12 35.84
N SER A 44 10.01 6.90 36.12
CA SER A 44 10.70 6.03 35.16
C SER A 44 9.88 5.77 33.88
N GLU A 45 8.54 5.81 33.99
CA GLU A 45 7.62 5.73 32.86
C GLU A 45 7.68 6.96 31.93
N ARG A 46 8.19 8.11 32.40
CA ARG A 46 8.40 9.34 31.61
C ARG A 46 9.78 9.43 30.97
N ALA A 47 10.79 8.78 31.56
CA ALA A 47 12.14 8.73 30.99
C ALA A 47 12.15 8.07 29.60
N VAL A 48 11.38 6.99 29.43
CA VAL A 48 11.28 6.27 28.14
C VAL A 48 10.72 7.16 27.02
N PRO A 49 9.55 7.81 27.15
CA PRO A 49 9.02 8.67 26.10
C PRO A 49 9.89 9.90 25.83
N ASP A 50 10.53 10.49 26.84
CA ASP A 50 11.44 11.63 26.65
C ASP A 50 12.67 11.22 25.83
N PHE A 51 13.27 10.08 26.16
CA PHE A 51 14.38 9.53 25.41
C PHE A 51 13.98 9.17 23.96
N LEU A 52 12.82 8.54 23.78
CA LEU A 52 12.30 8.23 22.45
C LEU A 52 12.03 9.51 21.64
N ASN A 53 11.57 10.59 22.28
CA ASN A 53 11.37 11.87 21.63
C ASN A 53 12.69 12.44 21.10
N ILE A 54 13.77 12.39 21.89
CA ILE A 54 15.12 12.80 21.45
C ILE A 54 15.55 12.02 20.21
N ILE A 55 15.42 10.69 20.25
CA ILE A 55 15.76 9.82 19.11
C ILE A 55 14.94 10.19 17.88
N ASN A 56 13.62 10.41 18.03
CA ASN A 56 12.72 10.71 16.93
C ASN A 56 13.05 12.07 16.27
N VAL A 57 13.33 13.09 17.09
CA VAL A 57 13.69 14.44 16.59
C VAL A 57 15.04 14.41 15.89
N ALA A 58 16.04 13.75 16.48
CA ALA A 58 17.36 13.60 15.86
C ALA A 58 17.28 12.81 14.54
N ALA A 59 16.51 11.72 14.52
CA ALA A 59 16.31 10.91 13.31
C ALA A 59 15.58 11.69 12.21
N THR A 60 14.65 12.57 12.59
CA THR A 60 13.95 13.45 11.65
C THR A 60 14.90 14.45 11.01
N LYS A 61 15.75 15.08 11.82
CA LYS A 61 16.76 16.03 11.34
C LYS A 61 17.84 15.36 10.49
N ALA A 62 18.21 14.13 10.83
CA ALA A 62 19.14 13.32 10.04
C ALA A 62 18.53 12.75 8.75
N ASN A 63 17.21 12.92 8.53
CA ASN A 63 16.46 12.39 7.41
C ASN A 63 16.68 10.87 7.16
N ILE A 64 16.84 10.10 8.24
CA ILE A 64 17.12 8.65 8.17
C ILE A 64 15.86 7.80 8.02
N PHE A 65 14.74 8.40 7.61
CA PHE A 65 13.49 7.67 7.44
C PHE A 65 13.51 6.74 6.23
N ARG A 66 12.90 5.57 6.39
CA ARG A 66 12.56 4.71 5.28
C ARG A 66 11.41 5.36 4.52
N HIS A 67 11.72 6.02 3.41
CA HIS A 67 10.69 6.46 2.47
C HIS A 67 9.83 5.25 2.08
N LYS A 68 8.52 5.35 2.28
CA LYS A 68 7.56 4.37 1.75
C LYS A 68 7.72 4.41 0.23
N SER A 69 8.30 3.37 -0.35
CA SER A 69 8.32 3.24 -1.81
C SER A 69 6.87 3.30 -2.29
N SER A 70 6.51 4.33 -3.05
CA SER A 70 5.21 4.39 -3.68
C SER A 70 5.12 3.17 -4.59
N LYS A 71 4.26 2.21 -4.24
CA LYS A 71 4.00 1.07 -5.12
C LYS A 71 3.44 1.68 -6.41
N LYS A 72 4.19 1.60 -7.52
CA LYS A 72 3.71 2.01 -8.84
C LYS A 72 2.37 1.30 -9.05
N ARG A 73 1.29 2.08 -9.17
CA ARG A 73 -0.03 1.50 -9.45
C ARG A 73 0.08 0.83 -10.80
N LYS A 74 -0.24 -0.48 -10.86
CA LYS A 74 -0.32 -1.17 -12.15
C LYS A 74 -1.30 -0.41 -13.05
N PRO A 75 -0.98 -0.23 -14.34
CA PRO A 75 -1.91 0.43 -15.26
C PRO A 75 -3.26 -0.27 -15.17
N ASN A 76 -4.33 0.53 -15.09
CA ASN A 76 -5.68 -0.01 -14.96
C ASN A 76 -5.96 -0.92 -16.15
N CYS A 77 -6.34 -2.17 -15.90
CA CYS A 77 -6.64 -3.10 -16.96
C CYS A 77 -7.90 -2.60 -17.65
N LYS A 78 -7.79 -2.06 -18.88
CA LYS A 78 -8.87 -1.29 -19.55
C LYS A 78 -10.21 -2.03 -19.63
N TRP A 79 -10.22 -3.36 -19.60
CA TRP A 79 -11.43 -4.19 -19.61
C TRP A 79 -11.99 -4.55 -18.24
N PHE A 80 -11.21 -4.38 -17.17
CA PHE A 80 -11.63 -4.66 -15.79
C PHE A 80 -12.13 -3.36 -15.14
N ASP A 81 -13.42 -3.11 -15.28
CA ASP A 81 -14.05 -1.89 -14.80
C ASP A 81 -14.52 -1.96 -13.34
N SER A 82 -15.05 -0.83 -12.86
CA SER A 82 -15.55 -0.67 -11.48
C SER A 82 -16.62 -1.70 -11.13
N ASP A 83 -17.52 -2.02 -12.05
CA ASP A 83 -18.59 -2.99 -11.87
C ASP A 83 -18.06 -4.43 -11.67
N LEU A 84 -17.06 -4.85 -12.46
CA LEU A 84 -16.35 -6.11 -12.20
C LEU A 84 -15.62 -6.08 -10.85
N GLY A 85 -15.08 -4.93 -10.46
CA GLY A 85 -14.49 -4.70 -9.14
C GLY A 85 -15.49 -4.91 -8.01
N VAL A 86 -16.69 -4.32 -8.11
CA VAL A 86 -17.77 -4.47 -7.13
C VAL A 86 -18.22 -5.92 -7.02
N LYS A 87 -18.50 -6.58 -8.16
CA LYS A 87 -18.90 -8.00 -8.17
C LYS A 87 -17.81 -8.91 -7.59
N ARG A 88 -16.52 -8.60 -7.82
CA ARG A 88 -15.41 -9.35 -7.22
C ARG A 88 -15.38 -9.19 -5.70
N LYS A 89 -15.61 -7.99 -5.16
CA LYS A 89 -15.67 -7.76 -3.71
C LYS A 89 -16.79 -8.58 -3.06
N ILE A 90 -17.97 -8.59 -3.68
CA ILE A 90 -19.12 -9.39 -3.21
C ILE A 90 -18.76 -10.89 -3.22
N LEU A 91 -18.15 -11.38 -4.30
CA LEU A 91 -17.72 -12.77 -4.40
C LEU A 91 -16.71 -13.15 -3.31
N VAL A 92 -15.73 -12.29 -3.04
CA VAL A 92 -14.73 -12.51 -1.97
C VAL A 92 -15.42 -12.58 -0.61
N SER A 93 -16.28 -11.63 -0.29
CA SER A 93 -17.03 -11.63 0.98
C SER A 93 -17.89 -12.89 1.16
N LYS A 94 -18.54 -13.37 0.08
CA LYS A 94 -19.27 -14.65 0.12
C LYS A 94 -18.35 -15.86 0.27
N GLY A 95 -17.15 -15.80 -0.31
CA GLY A 95 -16.12 -16.83 -0.12
C GLY A 95 -15.62 -16.91 1.32
N GLU A 96 -15.44 -15.76 1.98
CA GLU A 96 -15.12 -15.69 3.41
C GLU A 96 -16.24 -16.29 4.26
N LEU A 97 -17.50 -16.02 3.92
CA LEU A 97 -18.64 -16.63 4.62
C LEU A 97 -18.71 -18.14 4.40
N LEU A 98 -18.46 -18.62 3.18
CA LEU A 98 -18.39 -20.05 2.87
C LEU A 98 -17.27 -20.75 3.62
N SER A 99 -16.13 -20.09 3.81
CA SER A 99 -15.02 -20.62 4.60
C SER A 99 -15.39 -20.79 6.08
N LYS A 100 -16.30 -19.97 6.60
CA LYS A 100 -16.79 -20.08 7.99
C LYS A 100 -17.91 -21.11 8.14
N PHE A 101 -18.77 -21.23 7.14
CA PHE A 101 -19.94 -22.11 7.15
C PHE A 101 -19.98 -23.02 5.90
N PRO A 102 -19.06 -24.01 5.81
CA PRO A 102 -18.87 -24.78 4.57
C PRO A 102 -20.04 -25.72 4.22
N TYR A 103 -20.80 -26.17 5.22
CA TYR A 103 -21.90 -27.12 5.05
C TYR A 103 -23.28 -26.47 5.00
N ASP A 104 -23.37 -25.15 5.19
CA ASP A 104 -24.64 -24.43 5.08
C ASP A 104 -25.07 -24.34 3.61
N PRO A 105 -26.20 -24.97 3.21
CA PRO A 105 -26.65 -24.99 1.83
C PRO A 105 -27.01 -23.59 1.30
N ILE A 106 -27.45 -22.67 2.15
CA ILE A 106 -27.79 -21.29 1.79
C ILE A 106 -26.51 -20.53 1.44
N VAL A 107 -25.49 -20.61 2.29
CA VAL A 107 -24.19 -19.94 2.07
C VAL A 107 -23.53 -20.49 0.81
N ARG A 108 -23.50 -21.82 0.65
CA ARG A 108 -22.94 -22.50 -0.52
C ARG A 108 -23.68 -22.11 -1.80
N GLY A 109 -25.01 -22.16 -1.80
CA GLY A 109 -25.83 -21.75 -2.94
C GLY A 109 -25.61 -20.28 -3.33
N SER A 110 -25.53 -19.41 -2.33
CA SER A 110 -25.29 -17.97 -2.52
C SER A 110 -23.92 -17.69 -3.15
N TYR A 111 -22.87 -18.36 -2.68
CA TYR A 111 -21.51 -18.25 -3.23
C TYR A 111 -21.47 -18.70 -4.69
N TYR A 112 -21.93 -19.91 -5.00
CA TYR A 112 -21.85 -20.45 -6.37
C TYR A 112 -22.76 -19.71 -7.36
N LYS A 113 -23.90 -19.15 -6.90
CA LYS A 113 -24.71 -18.23 -7.72
C LYS A 113 -23.91 -16.98 -8.08
N CYS A 114 -23.32 -16.30 -7.08
CA CYS A 114 -22.50 -15.11 -7.30
C CYS A 114 -21.28 -15.40 -8.17
N TYR A 115 -20.63 -16.55 -7.99
CA TYR A 115 -19.49 -17.01 -8.79
C TYR A 115 -19.85 -17.17 -10.27
N ARG A 116 -21.01 -17.77 -10.58
CA ARG A 116 -21.49 -17.93 -11.96
C ARG A 116 -21.78 -16.57 -12.61
N GLU A 117 -22.45 -15.68 -11.90
CA GLU A 117 -22.74 -14.32 -12.37
C GLU A 117 -21.46 -13.53 -12.66
N TYR A 118 -20.51 -13.54 -11.72
CA TYR A 118 -19.22 -12.89 -11.87
C TYR A 118 -18.45 -13.42 -13.08
N ASN A 119 -18.38 -14.74 -13.24
CA ASN A 119 -17.67 -15.35 -14.36
C ASN A 119 -18.32 -15.06 -15.71
N LYS A 120 -19.66 -15.05 -15.78
CA LYS A 120 -20.39 -14.67 -17.00
C LYS A 120 -20.05 -13.24 -17.40
N LEU A 121 -20.13 -12.30 -16.46
CA LEU A 121 -19.82 -10.90 -16.68
C LEU A 121 -18.35 -10.69 -17.08
N ARG A 122 -17.42 -11.35 -16.37
CA ARG A 122 -15.99 -11.29 -16.65
C ARG A 122 -15.66 -11.75 -18.07
N LYS A 123 -16.21 -12.89 -18.49
CA LYS A 123 -16.03 -13.42 -19.84
C LYS A 123 -16.64 -12.50 -20.89
N TYR A 124 -17.83 -11.97 -20.64
CA TYR A 124 -18.48 -11.01 -21.54
C TYR A 124 -17.62 -9.76 -21.76
N LYS A 125 -17.24 -9.05 -20.70
CA LYS A 125 -16.45 -7.82 -20.82
C LYS A 125 -15.09 -8.04 -21.46
N MET A 126 -14.44 -9.17 -21.16
CA MET A 126 -13.18 -9.55 -21.82
C MET A 126 -13.37 -9.76 -23.33
N ARG A 127 -14.46 -10.41 -23.76
CA ARG A 127 -14.78 -10.59 -25.19
C ARG A 127 -15.09 -9.26 -25.86
N THR A 128 -15.93 -8.42 -25.24
CA THR A 128 -16.27 -7.09 -25.76
C THR A 128 -15.04 -6.23 -25.93
N PHE A 129 -14.11 -6.27 -24.98
CA PHE A 129 -12.86 -5.52 -25.09
C PHE A 129 -11.93 -6.03 -26.20
N LYS A 130 -11.84 -7.37 -26.38
CA LYS A 130 -11.11 -7.94 -27.51
C LYS A 130 -11.74 -7.50 -28.84
N GLN A 131 -13.06 -7.55 -28.93
CA GLN A 131 -13.78 -7.11 -30.11
C GLN A 131 -13.59 -5.61 -30.36
N SER A 132 -13.59 -4.77 -29.32
CA SER A 132 -13.36 -3.33 -29.49
C SER A 132 -11.95 -3.03 -30.01
N ILE A 133 -10.95 -3.82 -29.61
CA ILE A 133 -9.59 -3.70 -30.17
C ILE A 133 -9.59 -4.08 -31.65
N LEU A 134 -10.20 -5.22 -32.02
CA LEU A 134 -10.29 -5.64 -33.41
C LEU A 134 -11.00 -4.60 -34.27
N ASN A 135 -12.16 -4.11 -33.83
CA ASN A 135 -12.89 -3.06 -34.53
C ASN A 135 -12.07 -1.77 -34.65
N SER A 136 -11.28 -1.42 -33.63
CA SER A 136 -10.40 -0.25 -33.68
C SER A 136 -9.30 -0.44 -34.72
N LEU A 137 -8.74 -1.65 -34.86
CA LEU A 137 -7.74 -1.98 -35.87
C LEU A 137 -8.33 -1.96 -37.29
N ASP A 138 -9.53 -2.53 -37.48
CA ASP A 138 -10.22 -2.51 -38.76
C ASP A 138 -10.54 -1.07 -39.18
N ASN A 139 -11.02 -0.24 -38.26
CA ASN A 139 -11.24 1.19 -38.53
C ASN A 139 -9.93 1.93 -38.83
N LEU A 140 -8.82 1.60 -38.16
CA LEU A 140 -7.51 2.21 -38.39
C LEU A 140 -7.00 1.89 -39.80
N ARG A 141 -7.22 0.66 -40.27
CA ARG A 141 -6.87 0.24 -41.63
C ARG A 141 -7.50 1.15 -42.70
N ASP A 142 -8.75 1.56 -42.49
CA ASP A 142 -9.50 2.38 -43.44
C ASP A 142 -9.23 3.89 -43.26
N SER A 143 -8.94 4.35 -42.03
CA SER A 143 -8.80 5.78 -41.71
C SER A 143 -7.36 6.30 -41.73
N ASP A 144 -6.38 5.49 -41.31
CA ASP A 144 -4.95 5.79 -41.38
C ASP A 144 -4.15 4.52 -41.69
N PRO A 145 -4.05 4.15 -42.98
CA PRO A 145 -3.36 2.94 -43.40
C PRO A 145 -1.88 2.91 -42.99
N LYS A 146 -1.21 4.07 -42.83
CA LYS A 146 0.20 4.12 -42.42
C LYS A 146 0.37 3.65 -40.99
N GLN A 147 -0.44 4.17 -40.07
CA GLN A 147 -0.37 3.80 -38.66
C GLN A 147 -0.72 2.32 -38.43
N TYR A 148 -1.61 1.76 -39.26
CA TYR A 148 -1.97 0.34 -39.23
C TYR A 148 -0.76 -0.59 -39.47
N TRP A 149 0.09 -0.27 -40.44
CA TRP A 149 1.28 -1.06 -40.74
C TRP A 149 2.41 -0.88 -39.73
N GLU A 150 2.45 0.23 -38.98
CA GLU A 150 3.43 0.45 -37.90
C GLU A 150 3.15 -0.37 -36.62
N THR A 151 1.91 -0.85 -36.46
CA THR A 151 1.52 -1.71 -35.33
C THR A 151 1.85 -3.21 -35.50
N TYR A 152 2.42 -3.60 -36.64
CA TYR A 152 2.91 -4.96 -36.95
C TYR A 152 4.44 -5.00 -37.03
#